data_AF-A0A662XFA2-F1
#
_entry.id   AF-A0A662XFA2-F1
#
_cell.length_a   1.000
_cell.length_b   1.000
_cell.length_c   1.000
_cell.angle_alpha   90.00
_cell.angle_beta   90.00
_cell.angle_gamma   90.00
#
_symmetry.space_group_name_H-M   'P 1'
#
loop_
_entity.id
_entity.type
_entity.pdbx_description
1 polymer ?
#
loop_
_entity_poly.entity_id
_entity_poly.type
_entity_poly.pdbx_seq_one_letter_code
_entity_poly.pdbx_strand_id
1 'polypeptide(L)'
;MSTYVVQGLAYFVSHPRLWLTTLCPILLTLVVAIVSVVVLFSVALYPQAEGLEDAGVASWLSWLLAVMLVLVEIFLVTLIYNLVVLGCYQDKIFEQVMINRGFQELIENEERHAGCARVCRACCRVSVFLRLILLVLTLPLNLIPILGSIVYAWLNGTILAWEYHLYYFELKNYSYGQQRAVIKEHKVQYSSFGMQALLLEMIPGVGSLFVFTNTVGAALFAAHMEEESQAREGPQGGQPKDDAGNMSTFVAQGLAYFLSHPPLWRLTLCPVLLTIVVGMTCVVVLLAAAMYPQEQGLSDAGVPEGLAWVLAIMLCLVESFVITMVYSLICLACYQDKIFEFVMRQQGFEELVADKRKHATCIRLCTSCCRVSVLLRLGLVVVSVPLNVIPIVGNATYAWLNGKIVAWEYHFFYFELKNLSFAQQEALIKERDLQYTLFGMQALLLEMIPGVGAVFMFTNTVGAALFAASIEREEAAKRPMQEDEAVTDPYRSLV
;
A
#
# COMPACT_ATOMS: atom_id res chain seq x y z
N MET A 1 -9.39 1.04 10.44
CA MET A 1 -9.27 0.18 9.25
C MET A 1 -9.60 -1.25 9.64
N SER A 2 -10.21 -2.05 8.77
CA SER A 2 -10.43 -3.46 9.06
C SER A 2 -9.09 -4.20 9.08
N THR A 3 -8.77 -4.88 10.18
CA THR A 3 -7.51 -5.64 10.35
C THR A 3 -7.65 -7.09 9.91
N TYR A 4 -8.77 -7.47 9.28
CA TYR A 4 -9.10 -8.86 8.93
C TYR A 4 -8.12 -9.54 8.00
N VAL A 5 -7.40 -8.80 7.15
CA VAL A 5 -6.34 -9.38 6.31
C VAL A 5 -5.16 -9.87 7.16
N VAL A 6 -4.70 -9.04 8.10
CA VAL A 6 -3.62 -9.38 9.03
C VAL A 6 -4.07 -10.47 10.01
N GLN A 7 -5.30 -10.36 10.52
CA GLN A 7 -5.89 -11.39 11.37
C GLN A 7 -6.05 -12.72 10.64
N GLY A 8 -6.45 -12.70 9.36
CA GLY A 8 -6.56 -13.88 8.51
C GLY A 8 -5.21 -14.56 8.31
N LEU A 9 -4.15 -13.79 8.05
CA LEU A 9 -2.79 -14.30 7.98
C LEU A 9 -2.33 -14.92 9.31
N ALA A 10 -2.51 -14.21 10.42
CA ALA A 10 -2.14 -14.69 11.75
C ALA A 10 -2.94 -15.94 12.16
N TYR A 11 -4.23 -15.99 11.84
CA TYR A 11 -5.10 -17.13 12.10
C TYR A 11 -4.71 -18.34 11.25
N PHE A 12 -4.42 -18.12 9.96
CA PHE A 12 -3.93 -19.16 9.07
C PHE A 12 -2.61 -19.75 9.58
N VAL A 13 -1.66 -18.92 10.03
CA VAL A 13 -0.37 -19.41 10.56
C VAL A 13 -0.52 -20.18 11.87
N SER A 14 -1.46 -19.77 12.73
CA SER A 14 -1.68 -20.41 14.03
C SER A 14 -2.50 -21.71 13.96
N HIS A 15 -3.12 -22.04 12.83
CA HIS A 15 -3.96 -23.24 12.68
C HIS A 15 -3.40 -24.17 11.57
N PRO A 16 -2.48 -25.10 11.91
CA PRO A 16 -1.83 -25.99 10.94
C PRO A 16 -2.80 -26.90 10.18
N ARG A 17 -4.00 -27.17 10.74
CA ARG A 17 -5.04 -27.95 10.07
C ARG A 17 -5.50 -27.32 8.76
N LEU A 18 -5.53 -25.98 8.69
CA LEU A 18 -5.90 -25.25 7.47
C LEU A 18 -4.85 -25.43 6.36
N TRP A 19 -3.58 -25.61 6.73
CA TRP A 19 -2.49 -25.77 5.76
C TRP A 19 -2.64 -27.07 4.96
N LEU A 20 -3.10 -28.14 5.63
CA LEU A 20 -3.37 -29.42 4.98
C LEU A 20 -4.49 -29.26 3.93
N THR A 21 -5.54 -28.51 4.26
CA THR A 21 -6.66 -28.22 3.37
C THR A 21 -6.22 -27.36 2.18
N THR A 22 -5.26 -26.44 2.35
CA THR A 22 -4.68 -25.63 1.24
C THR A 22 -3.59 -26.33 0.43
N LEU A 23 -2.90 -27.33 0.98
CA LEU A 23 -1.84 -28.02 0.26
C LEU A 23 -2.41 -28.85 -0.90
N CYS A 24 -3.59 -29.45 -0.69
CA CYS A 24 -4.29 -30.23 -1.70
C CYS A 24 -4.56 -29.45 -3.01
N PRO A 25 -5.19 -28.26 -3.01
CA PRO A 25 -5.37 -27.47 -4.22
C PRO A 25 -4.06 -27.11 -4.91
N ILE A 26 -3.03 -26.72 -4.14
CA ILE A 26 -1.73 -26.31 -4.68
C ILE A 26 -1.03 -27.48 -5.40
N LEU A 27 -1.11 -28.68 -4.82
CA LEU A 27 -0.58 -29.88 -5.46
C LEU A 27 -1.38 -30.24 -6.72
N LEU A 28 -2.71 -30.11 -6.69
CA LEU A 28 -3.55 -30.43 -7.84
C LEU A 28 -3.35 -29.44 -8.98
N THR A 29 -3.19 -28.14 -8.69
CA THR A 29 -2.85 -27.12 -9.69
C THR A 29 -1.48 -27.38 -10.31
N LEU A 30 -0.48 -27.77 -9.50
CA LEU A 30 0.85 -28.15 -9.98
C LEU A 30 0.80 -29.37 -10.92
N VAL A 31 0.07 -30.42 -10.54
CA VAL A 31 -0.11 -31.61 -11.37
C VAL A 31 -0.76 -31.25 -12.71
N VAL A 32 -1.83 -30.45 -12.69
CA VAL A 32 -2.51 -30.01 -13.91
C VAL A 32 -1.58 -29.17 -14.79
N ALA A 33 -0.78 -28.29 -14.21
CA ALA A 33 0.20 -27.49 -14.96
C ALA A 33 1.29 -28.35 -15.61
N ILE A 34 1.81 -29.36 -14.91
CA ILE A 34 2.82 -30.28 -15.47
C ILE A 34 2.20 -31.12 -16.60
N VAL A 35 1.01 -31.67 -16.37
CA VAL A 35 0.31 -32.50 -17.36
C VAL A 35 -0.04 -31.67 -18.60
N SER A 36 -0.53 -30.44 -18.45
CA SER A 36 -0.86 -29.58 -19.59
C SER A 36 0.38 -29.25 -20.42
N VAL A 37 1.52 -28.93 -19.79
CA VAL A 37 2.79 -28.72 -20.48
C VAL A 37 3.20 -29.96 -21.26
N VAL A 38 3.26 -31.13 -20.62
CA VAL A 38 3.71 -32.37 -21.27
C VAL A 38 2.81 -32.76 -22.43
N VAL A 39 1.50 -32.71 -22.24
CA VAL A 39 0.52 -33.11 -23.28
C VAL A 39 0.51 -32.12 -24.45
N LEU A 40 0.46 -30.81 -24.19
CA LEU A 40 0.36 -29.82 -25.26
C LEU A 40 1.68 -29.69 -26.06
N PHE A 41 2.85 -29.77 -25.40
CA PHE A 41 4.11 -29.79 -26.14
C PHE A 41 4.33 -31.08 -26.94
N SER A 42 3.84 -32.23 -26.45
CA SER A 42 4.02 -33.49 -27.17
C SER A 42 3.03 -33.68 -28.33
N VAL A 43 1.79 -33.21 -28.19
CA VAL A 43 0.72 -33.46 -29.16
C VAL A 43 0.45 -32.26 -30.05
N ALA A 44 0.53 -31.03 -29.54
CA ALA A 44 0.06 -29.84 -30.26
C ALA A 44 1.18 -29.08 -30.99
N LEU A 45 2.42 -29.11 -30.49
CA LEU A 45 3.52 -28.32 -31.06
C LEU A 45 3.79 -28.65 -32.53
N TYR A 46 3.96 -29.93 -32.86
CA TYR A 46 4.31 -30.35 -34.22
C TYR A 46 3.16 -30.09 -35.23
N PRO A 47 1.91 -30.49 -34.97
CA PRO A 47 0.79 -30.17 -35.87
C PRO A 47 0.56 -28.66 -36.07
N GLN A 48 0.77 -27.84 -35.03
CA GLN A 48 0.64 -26.39 -35.14
C GLN A 48 1.75 -25.77 -36.00
N ALA A 49 3.00 -26.27 -35.89
CA ALA A 49 4.09 -25.80 -36.72
C ALA A 49 3.87 -26.16 -38.20
N GLU A 50 3.46 -27.40 -38.48
CA GLU A 50 3.14 -27.86 -39.84
C GLU A 50 1.96 -27.08 -40.43
N GLY A 51 0.88 -26.89 -39.67
CA GLY A 51 -0.27 -26.10 -40.13
C GLY A 51 0.06 -24.63 -40.45
N LEU A 52 1.06 -24.04 -39.78
CA LEU A 52 1.56 -22.69 -40.08
C LEU A 52 2.47 -22.67 -41.32
N GLU A 53 3.29 -23.71 -41.52
CA GLU A 53 4.08 -23.88 -42.75
C GLU A 53 3.17 -24.05 -43.97
N ASP A 54 2.11 -24.86 -43.86
CA ASP A 54 1.09 -25.05 -44.89
C ASP A 54 0.34 -23.75 -45.22
N ALA A 55 0.18 -22.86 -44.24
CA ALA A 55 -0.39 -21.52 -44.43
C ALA A 55 0.57 -20.52 -45.10
N GLY A 56 1.80 -20.94 -45.44
CA GLY A 56 2.79 -20.13 -46.15
C GLY A 56 3.74 -19.34 -45.26
N VAL A 57 3.82 -19.64 -43.96
CA VAL A 57 4.78 -19.02 -43.04
C VAL A 57 6.15 -19.69 -43.18
N ALA A 58 7.22 -18.89 -43.12
CA ALA A 58 8.59 -19.42 -43.17
C ALA A 58 8.84 -20.41 -42.02
N SER A 59 9.45 -21.57 -42.31
CA SER A 59 9.61 -22.67 -41.35
C SER A 59 10.13 -22.24 -39.97
N TRP A 60 11.22 -21.49 -39.89
CA TRP A 60 11.75 -21.01 -38.60
C TRP A 60 10.75 -20.14 -37.80
N LEU A 61 9.90 -19.37 -38.50
CA LEU A 61 8.88 -18.51 -37.91
C LEU A 61 7.65 -19.33 -37.49
N SER A 62 7.28 -20.37 -38.24
CA SER A 62 6.20 -21.31 -37.89
C SER A 62 6.49 -22.03 -36.58
N TRP A 63 7.71 -22.53 -36.37
CA TRP A 63 8.12 -23.15 -35.12
C TRP A 63 8.07 -22.17 -33.94
N LEU A 64 8.51 -20.92 -34.13
CA LEU A 64 8.46 -19.89 -33.09
C LEU A 64 7.01 -19.53 -32.72
N LEU A 65 6.13 -19.37 -33.72
CA LEU A 65 4.72 -19.08 -33.50
C LEU A 65 3.97 -20.26 -32.85
N ALA A 66 4.27 -21.49 -33.25
CA ALA A 66 3.70 -22.70 -32.64
C ALA A 66 4.05 -22.81 -31.15
N VAL A 67 5.31 -22.53 -30.76
CA VAL A 67 5.70 -22.48 -29.34
C VAL A 67 4.89 -21.43 -28.59
N MET A 68 4.70 -20.23 -29.15
CA MET A 68 3.89 -19.18 -28.52
C MET A 68 2.42 -19.58 -28.36
N LEU A 69 1.83 -20.23 -29.38
CA LEU A 69 0.45 -20.72 -29.33
C LEU A 69 0.27 -21.80 -28.25
N VAL A 70 1.18 -22.78 -28.19
CA VAL A 70 1.17 -23.81 -27.14
C VAL A 70 1.27 -23.18 -25.74
N LEU A 71 2.12 -22.16 -25.55
CA LEU A 71 2.22 -21.44 -24.27
C LEU A 71 0.91 -20.73 -23.90
N VAL A 72 0.22 -20.12 -24.87
CA VAL A 72 -1.10 -19.52 -24.66
C VAL A 72 -2.15 -20.58 -24.31
N GLU A 73 -2.16 -21.73 -24.98
CA GLU A 73 -3.07 -22.84 -24.67
C GLU A 73 -2.85 -23.39 -23.26
N ILE A 74 -1.58 -23.57 -22.83
CA ILE A 74 -1.22 -23.97 -21.47
C ILE A 74 -1.75 -22.95 -20.46
N PHE A 75 -1.56 -21.65 -20.73
CA PHE A 75 -2.09 -20.58 -19.88
C PHE A 75 -3.61 -20.63 -19.79
N LEU A 76 -4.32 -20.84 -20.90
CA LEU A 76 -5.78 -20.90 -20.93
C LEU A 76 -6.32 -22.12 -20.16
N VAL A 77 -5.73 -23.30 -20.36
CA VAL A 77 -6.12 -24.52 -19.63
C VAL A 77 -5.92 -24.35 -18.14
N THR A 78 -4.75 -23.84 -17.72
CA THR A 78 -4.45 -23.62 -16.30
C THR A 78 -5.34 -22.52 -15.69
N LEU A 79 -5.65 -21.47 -16.43
CA LEU A 79 -6.59 -20.41 -16.01
C LEU A 79 -8.00 -20.96 -15.78
N ILE A 80 -8.55 -21.69 -16.76
CA ILE A 80 -9.91 -22.26 -16.68
C ILE A 80 -10.00 -23.23 -15.49
N TYR A 81 -9.01 -24.11 -15.34
CA TYR A 81 -8.94 -25.03 -14.21
C TYR A 81 -8.92 -24.29 -12.86
N ASN A 82 -8.07 -23.27 -12.72
CA ASN A 82 -8.01 -22.45 -11.50
C ASN A 82 -9.35 -21.77 -11.21
N LEU A 83 -10.04 -21.21 -12.22
CA LEU A 83 -11.33 -20.54 -12.03
C LEU A 83 -12.42 -21.46 -11.48
N VAL A 84 -12.44 -22.72 -11.92
CA VAL A 84 -13.44 -23.71 -11.46
C VAL A 84 -13.08 -24.23 -10.07
N VAL A 85 -11.81 -24.60 -9.87
CA VAL A 85 -11.41 -25.39 -8.71
C VAL A 85 -11.12 -24.52 -7.49
N LEU A 86 -10.53 -23.34 -7.66
CA LEU A 86 -10.13 -22.46 -6.56
C LEU A 86 -11.33 -22.06 -5.69
N GLY A 87 -12.49 -21.77 -6.29
CA GLY A 87 -13.71 -21.42 -5.57
C GLY A 87 -14.15 -22.50 -4.58
N CYS A 88 -14.14 -23.77 -5.00
CA CYS A 88 -14.52 -24.88 -4.12
C CYS A 88 -13.60 -25.02 -2.90
N TYR A 89 -12.31 -24.69 -3.05
CA TYR A 89 -11.36 -24.74 -1.93
C TYR A 89 -11.47 -23.52 -1.02
N GLN A 90 -11.78 -22.35 -1.57
CA GLN A 90 -12.08 -21.17 -0.77
C GLN A 90 -13.29 -21.41 0.14
N ASP A 91 -14.36 -22.00 -0.40
CA ASP A 91 -15.57 -22.32 0.38
C ASP A 91 -15.25 -23.28 1.54
N LYS A 92 -14.46 -24.34 1.30
CA LYS A 92 -14.05 -25.29 2.34
C LYS A 92 -13.21 -24.65 3.46
N ILE A 93 -12.30 -23.73 3.11
CA ILE A 93 -11.49 -23.02 4.10
C ILE A 93 -12.38 -22.08 4.91
N PHE A 94 -13.28 -21.37 4.23
CA PHE A 94 -14.24 -20.47 4.87
C PHE A 94 -15.13 -21.22 5.87
N GLU A 95 -15.65 -22.37 5.46
CA GLU A 95 -16.45 -23.26 6.27
C GLU A 95 -15.72 -23.71 7.54
N GLN A 96 -14.48 -24.20 7.43
CA GLN A 96 -13.69 -24.62 8.58
C GLN A 96 -13.45 -23.48 9.58
N VAL A 97 -13.22 -22.26 9.10
CA VAL A 97 -13.03 -21.09 9.98
C VAL A 97 -14.34 -20.75 10.72
N MET A 98 -15.47 -20.80 10.04
CA MET A 98 -16.79 -20.57 10.63
C MET A 98 -17.16 -21.64 11.67
N ILE A 99 -16.85 -22.91 11.42
CA ILE A 99 -17.04 -24.00 12.39
C ILE A 99 -16.17 -23.74 13.63
N ASN A 100 -14.89 -23.39 13.45
CA ASN A 100 -13.99 -23.09 14.57
C ASN A 100 -14.43 -21.87 15.38
N ARG A 101 -15.23 -20.97 14.79
CA ARG A 101 -15.83 -19.81 15.46
C ARG A 101 -17.18 -20.11 16.13
N GLY A 102 -17.69 -21.34 16.02
CA GLY A 102 -18.93 -21.77 16.67
C GLY A 102 -20.19 -21.67 15.79
N PHE A 103 -20.05 -21.34 14.50
CA PHE A 103 -21.18 -21.18 13.56
C PHE A 103 -21.47 -22.46 12.76
N GLN A 104 -21.34 -23.63 13.38
CA GLN A 104 -21.55 -24.93 12.72
C GLN A 104 -22.99 -25.12 12.23
N GLU A 105 -23.99 -24.69 13.01
CA GLU A 105 -25.41 -24.84 12.65
C GLU A 105 -25.79 -24.08 11.37
N LEU A 106 -25.16 -22.95 11.10
CA LEU A 106 -25.40 -22.16 9.88
C LEU A 106 -24.97 -22.92 8.62
N ILE A 107 -23.91 -23.72 8.72
CA ILE A 107 -23.34 -24.49 7.61
C ILE A 107 -24.16 -25.76 7.36
N GLU A 108 -24.47 -26.51 8.42
CA GLU A 108 -25.22 -27.77 8.32
C GLU A 108 -26.62 -27.57 7.69
N ASN A 109 -27.23 -26.41 7.93
CA ASN A 109 -28.51 -26.05 7.33
C ASN A 109 -28.42 -25.84 5.80
N GLU A 110 -27.31 -25.30 5.30
CA GLU A 110 -27.12 -25.02 3.87
C GLU A 110 -26.66 -26.26 3.08
N GLU A 111 -25.82 -27.13 3.65
CA GLU A 111 -25.39 -28.38 2.99
C GLU A 111 -26.57 -29.30 2.60
N ARG A 112 -27.66 -29.26 3.36
CA ARG A 112 -28.90 -30.01 3.08
C ARG A 112 -29.64 -29.52 1.82
N HIS A 113 -29.39 -28.30 1.34
CA HIS A 113 -30.19 -27.66 0.29
C HIS A 113 -29.46 -27.52 -1.08
N ALA A 114 -28.12 -27.64 -1.16
CA ALA A 114 -27.37 -27.06 -2.29
C ALA A 114 -26.42 -27.98 -3.09
N GLY A 115 -26.44 -29.30 -2.91
CA GLY A 115 -25.38 -30.20 -3.42
C GLY A 115 -25.05 -30.16 -4.93
N CYS A 116 -26.03 -29.98 -5.83
CA CYS A 116 -25.81 -30.03 -7.28
C CYS A 116 -25.91 -28.64 -7.97
N ALA A 117 -26.72 -27.73 -7.43
CA ALA A 117 -26.93 -26.40 -7.99
C ALA A 117 -25.76 -25.43 -7.75
N ARG A 118 -24.85 -25.74 -6.81
CA ARG A 118 -23.68 -24.91 -6.45
C ARG A 118 -22.60 -24.95 -7.53
N VAL A 119 -22.30 -26.13 -8.07
CA VAL A 119 -21.28 -26.31 -9.14
C VAL A 119 -21.71 -25.63 -10.45
N CYS A 120 -22.99 -25.74 -10.83
CA CYS A 120 -23.52 -25.05 -12.01
C CYS A 120 -23.62 -23.52 -11.84
N ARG A 121 -23.94 -23.02 -10.63
CA ARG A 121 -23.96 -21.57 -10.36
C ARG A 121 -22.56 -20.95 -10.29
N ALA A 122 -21.55 -21.71 -9.88
CA ALA A 122 -20.15 -21.27 -9.90
C ALA A 122 -19.64 -21.04 -11.35
N CYS A 123 -20.06 -21.89 -12.31
CA CYS A 123 -19.70 -21.73 -13.73
C CYS A 123 -20.44 -20.57 -14.45
N CYS A 124 -21.68 -20.27 -14.06
CA CYS A 124 -22.50 -19.22 -14.70
C CYS A 124 -22.59 -17.92 -13.87
N ARG A 125 -21.56 -17.64 -13.07
CA ARG A 125 -21.61 -16.54 -12.10
C ARG A 125 -21.55 -15.19 -12.81
N VAL A 126 -22.47 -14.30 -12.45
CA VAL A 126 -22.50 -12.87 -12.80
C VAL A 126 -21.15 -12.18 -12.54
N SER A 127 -20.31 -12.74 -11.66
CA SER A 127 -18.95 -12.28 -11.39
C SER A 127 -18.01 -12.38 -12.60
N VAL A 128 -18.14 -13.39 -13.49
CA VAL A 128 -17.23 -13.51 -14.64
C VAL A 128 -17.47 -12.40 -15.65
N PHE A 129 -18.73 -12.12 -15.99
CA PHE A 129 -19.10 -11.02 -16.89
C PHE A 129 -18.76 -9.66 -16.28
N LEU A 130 -19.03 -9.45 -14.99
CA LEU A 130 -18.67 -8.22 -14.29
C LEU A 130 -17.15 -8.01 -14.23
N ARG A 131 -16.38 -9.07 -13.93
CA ARG A 131 -14.91 -9.07 -13.98
C ARG A 131 -14.39 -8.77 -15.39
N LEU A 132 -14.97 -9.35 -16.44
CA LEU A 132 -14.57 -9.10 -17.82
C LEU A 132 -14.81 -7.63 -18.22
N ILE A 133 -15.98 -7.08 -17.89
CA ILE A 133 -16.31 -5.68 -18.16
C ILE A 133 -15.39 -4.74 -17.38
N LEU A 134 -15.17 -4.99 -16.09
CA LEU A 134 -14.26 -4.18 -15.27
C LEU A 134 -12.81 -4.32 -15.68
N LEU A 135 -12.35 -5.53 -16.03
CA LEU A 135 -11.02 -5.77 -16.57
C LEU A 135 -10.79 -4.96 -17.84
N VAL A 136 -11.74 -5.00 -18.78
CA VAL A 136 -11.67 -4.21 -20.03
C VAL A 136 -11.70 -2.71 -19.74
N LEU A 137 -12.53 -2.26 -18.80
CA LEU A 137 -12.65 -0.84 -18.45
C LEU A 137 -11.42 -0.31 -17.67
N THR A 138 -10.75 -1.17 -16.90
CA THR A 138 -9.61 -0.82 -16.04
C THR A 138 -8.26 -1.20 -16.66
N LEU A 139 -8.26 -1.90 -17.79
CA LEU A 139 -7.07 -2.20 -18.59
C LEU A 139 -6.25 -0.94 -18.95
N PRO A 140 -6.89 0.19 -19.34
CA PRO A 140 -6.18 1.44 -19.60
C PRO A 140 -5.51 2.03 -18.34
N LEU A 141 -6.03 1.74 -17.14
CA LEU A 141 -5.38 2.16 -15.90
C LEU A 141 -4.05 1.41 -15.70
N ASN A 142 -4.01 0.11 -16.03
CA ASN A 142 -2.80 -0.71 -15.89
C ASN A 142 -1.67 -0.34 -16.88
N LEU A 143 -1.92 0.52 -17.87
CA LEU A 143 -0.85 1.10 -18.71
C LEU A 143 0.07 2.05 -17.94
N ILE A 144 -0.35 2.54 -16.77
CA ILE A 144 0.49 3.31 -15.86
C ILE A 144 0.94 2.37 -14.75
N PRO A 145 2.19 1.87 -14.77
CA PRO A 145 2.68 0.96 -13.75
C PRO A 145 2.50 1.59 -12.37
N ILE A 146 2.13 0.78 -11.37
CA ILE A 146 1.99 1.17 -9.95
C ILE A 146 0.72 2.01 -9.68
N LEU A 147 0.50 3.12 -10.37
CA LEU A 147 -0.70 3.95 -10.22
C LEU A 147 -1.97 3.23 -10.68
N GLY A 148 -1.88 2.55 -11.83
CA GLY A 148 -2.95 1.72 -12.37
C GLY A 148 -3.41 0.67 -11.37
N SER A 149 -2.45 -0.02 -10.76
CA SER A 149 -2.68 -1.11 -9.81
C SER A 149 -3.26 -0.64 -8.47
N ILE A 150 -2.83 0.51 -7.94
CA ILE A 150 -3.37 1.07 -6.69
C ILE A 150 -4.78 1.60 -6.90
N VAL A 151 -5.01 2.36 -7.98
CA VAL A 151 -6.36 2.85 -8.31
C VAL A 151 -7.27 1.68 -8.68
N TYR A 152 -6.76 0.67 -9.37
CA TYR A 152 -7.46 -0.59 -9.60
C TYR A 152 -7.84 -1.27 -8.28
N ALA A 153 -6.93 -1.36 -7.30
CA ALA A 153 -7.22 -1.94 -5.99
C ALA A 153 -8.22 -1.13 -5.18
N TRP A 154 -8.16 0.19 -5.26
CA TRP A 154 -9.12 1.06 -4.61
C TRP A 154 -10.53 0.96 -5.23
N LEU A 155 -10.62 0.92 -6.56
CA LEU A 155 -11.89 0.79 -7.29
C LEU A 155 -12.49 -0.61 -7.16
N ASN A 156 -11.66 -1.65 -7.25
CA ASN A 156 -12.11 -3.05 -7.26
C ASN A 156 -12.11 -3.69 -5.88
N GLY A 157 -11.51 -3.07 -4.86
CA GLY A 157 -11.42 -3.64 -3.51
C GLY A 157 -12.79 -4.00 -2.93
N THR A 158 -13.79 -3.12 -3.04
CA THR A 158 -15.15 -3.43 -2.56
C THR A 158 -15.77 -4.64 -3.28
N ILE A 159 -15.46 -4.81 -4.56
CA ILE A 159 -15.98 -5.93 -5.37
C ILE A 159 -15.27 -7.22 -4.98
N LEU A 160 -13.95 -7.21 -4.80
CA LEU A 160 -13.20 -8.37 -4.32
C LEU A 160 -13.68 -8.80 -2.93
N ALA A 161 -13.91 -7.85 -2.01
CA ALA A 161 -14.46 -8.14 -0.69
C ALA A 161 -15.85 -8.79 -0.77
N TRP A 162 -16.71 -8.29 -1.67
CA TRP A 162 -18.00 -8.93 -1.95
C TRP A 162 -17.80 -10.37 -2.42
N GLU A 163 -16.90 -10.60 -3.38
CA GLU A 163 -16.63 -11.94 -3.91
C GLU A 163 -16.19 -12.93 -2.83
N TYR A 164 -15.32 -12.51 -1.92
CA TYR A 164 -14.91 -13.29 -0.76
C TYR A 164 -16.05 -13.62 0.22
N HIS A 165 -17.12 -12.81 0.25
CA HIS A 165 -18.29 -12.99 1.10
C HIS A 165 -19.48 -13.63 0.41
N LEU A 166 -19.38 -13.99 -0.87
CA LEU A 166 -20.51 -14.60 -1.56
C LEU A 166 -20.91 -15.94 -0.94
N TYR A 167 -19.96 -16.72 -0.39
CA TYR A 167 -20.29 -17.95 0.34
C TYR A 167 -21.08 -17.66 1.62
N TYR A 168 -20.70 -16.63 2.39
CA TYR A 168 -21.47 -16.18 3.55
C TYR A 168 -22.90 -15.75 3.18
N PHE A 169 -23.05 -15.02 2.07
CA PHE A 169 -24.38 -14.62 1.58
C PHE A 169 -25.20 -15.81 1.07
N GLU A 170 -24.55 -16.85 0.55
CA GLU A 170 -25.20 -18.12 0.21
C GLU A 170 -25.70 -18.84 1.47
N LEU A 171 -24.86 -18.96 2.52
CA LEU A 171 -25.25 -19.52 3.82
C LEU A 171 -26.47 -18.81 4.43
N LYS A 172 -26.58 -17.49 4.22
CA LYS A 172 -27.71 -16.67 4.68
C LYS A 172 -28.90 -16.63 3.71
N ASN A 173 -28.81 -17.28 2.56
CA ASN A 173 -29.82 -17.26 1.50
C ASN A 173 -30.21 -15.82 1.06
N TYR A 174 -29.24 -14.91 1.01
CA TYR A 174 -29.46 -13.51 0.62
C TYR A 174 -29.59 -13.34 -0.90
N SER A 175 -30.64 -12.63 -1.31
CA SER A 175 -30.80 -12.15 -2.69
C SER A 175 -29.77 -11.06 -3.02
N TYR A 176 -29.49 -10.84 -4.31
CA TYR A 176 -28.54 -9.80 -4.76
C TYR A 176 -28.86 -8.40 -4.21
N GLY A 177 -30.16 -8.06 -4.07
CA GLY A 177 -30.59 -6.79 -3.49
C GLY A 177 -30.22 -6.65 -2.01
N GLN A 178 -30.37 -7.73 -1.23
CA GLN A 178 -30.00 -7.78 0.18
C GLN A 178 -28.48 -7.73 0.37
N GLN A 179 -27.72 -8.46 -0.46
CA GLN A 179 -26.25 -8.40 -0.44
C GLN A 179 -25.75 -6.96 -0.64
N ARG A 180 -26.30 -6.26 -1.64
CA ARG A 180 -25.94 -4.85 -1.91
C ARG A 180 -26.27 -3.92 -0.75
N ALA A 181 -27.35 -4.18 -0.02
CA ALA A 181 -27.73 -3.39 1.15
C ALA A 181 -26.70 -3.56 2.29
N VAL A 182 -26.32 -4.80 2.59
CA VAL A 182 -25.31 -5.13 3.62
C VAL A 182 -23.95 -4.50 3.30
N ILE A 183 -23.51 -4.59 2.04
CA ILE A 183 -22.25 -3.99 1.57
C ILE A 183 -22.30 -2.46 1.66
N LYS A 184 -23.46 -1.85 1.37
CA LYS A 184 -23.63 -0.40 1.47
C LYS A 184 -23.54 0.08 2.91
N GLU A 185 -24.09 -0.67 3.86
CA GLU A 185 -24.00 -0.40 5.30
C GLU A 185 -22.53 -0.47 5.79
N HIS A 186 -21.78 -1.49 5.34
CA HIS A 186 -20.40 -1.73 5.78
C HIS A 186 -19.35 -1.29 4.74
N LYS A 187 -19.66 -0.30 3.90
CA LYS A 187 -18.88 0.05 2.70
C LYS A 187 -17.39 0.31 2.99
N VAL A 188 -17.09 0.99 4.10
CA VAL A 188 -15.71 1.31 4.48
C VAL A 188 -14.93 0.05 4.87
N GLN A 189 -15.57 -0.88 5.59
CA GLN A 189 -14.94 -2.13 6.01
C GLN A 189 -14.70 -3.06 4.80
N TYR A 190 -15.68 -3.21 3.91
CA TYR A 190 -15.53 -3.99 2.67
C TYR A 190 -14.47 -3.39 1.75
N SER A 191 -14.47 -2.07 1.55
CA SER A 191 -13.48 -1.40 0.71
C SER A 191 -12.07 -1.54 1.28
N SER A 192 -11.89 -1.33 2.60
CA SER A 192 -10.60 -1.46 3.28
C SER A 192 -10.07 -2.89 3.24
N PHE A 193 -10.93 -3.88 3.51
CA PHE A 193 -10.57 -5.30 3.48
C PHE A 193 -10.14 -5.72 2.07
N GLY A 194 -10.99 -5.44 1.07
CA GLY A 194 -10.72 -5.89 -0.28
C GLY A 194 -9.58 -5.15 -0.97
N MET A 195 -9.32 -3.87 -0.62
CA MET A 195 -8.11 -3.17 -1.08
C MET A 195 -6.85 -3.87 -0.55
N GLN A 196 -6.79 -4.17 0.74
CA GLN A 196 -5.65 -4.87 1.35
C GLN A 196 -5.48 -6.27 0.78
N ALA A 197 -6.58 -7.02 0.63
CA ALA A 197 -6.58 -8.35 0.05
C ALA A 197 -6.05 -8.35 -1.39
N LEU A 198 -6.54 -7.44 -2.23
CA LEU A 198 -6.08 -7.33 -3.62
C LEU A 198 -4.60 -6.98 -3.70
N LEU A 199 -4.12 -6.06 -2.85
CA LEU A 199 -2.70 -5.68 -2.83
C LEU A 199 -1.78 -6.86 -2.49
N LEU A 200 -2.20 -7.74 -1.58
CA LEU A 200 -1.45 -8.96 -1.25
C LEU A 200 -1.51 -10.00 -2.39
N GLU A 201 -2.65 -10.14 -3.06
CA GLU A 201 -2.81 -11.05 -4.20
C GLU A 201 -2.02 -10.61 -5.44
N MET A 202 -1.77 -9.32 -5.59
CA MET A 202 -0.95 -8.78 -6.67
C MET A 202 0.54 -9.07 -6.50
N ILE A 203 0.97 -9.66 -5.37
CA ILE A 203 2.37 -10.04 -5.16
C ILE A 203 2.74 -11.21 -6.08
N PRO A 204 3.70 -11.05 -7.02
CA PRO A 204 4.12 -12.15 -7.88
C PRO A 204 4.75 -13.28 -7.07
N GLY A 205 4.47 -14.52 -7.46
CA GLY A 205 5.03 -15.73 -6.83
C GLY A 205 4.30 -16.18 -5.56
N VAL A 206 3.93 -15.25 -4.67
CA VAL A 206 3.25 -15.59 -3.39
C VAL A 206 1.80 -15.12 -3.30
N GLY A 207 1.33 -14.28 -4.23
CA GLY A 207 -0.03 -13.75 -4.26
C GLY A 207 -1.13 -14.81 -4.27
N SER A 208 -0.87 -15.93 -4.94
CA SER A 208 -1.76 -17.10 -4.94
C SER A 208 -1.95 -17.73 -3.56
N LEU A 209 -0.94 -17.62 -2.67
CA LEU A 209 -1.07 -18.08 -1.28
C LEU A 209 -1.94 -17.14 -0.46
N PHE A 210 -1.85 -15.83 -0.73
CA PHE A 210 -2.64 -14.82 -0.03
C PHE A 210 -4.14 -14.94 -0.31
N VAL A 211 -4.55 -15.56 -1.43
CA VAL A 211 -5.96 -15.90 -1.68
C VAL A 211 -6.53 -16.73 -0.53
N PHE A 212 -5.79 -17.71 -0.01
CA PHE A 212 -6.25 -18.55 1.08
C PHE A 212 -6.29 -17.81 2.41
N THR A 213 -5.28 -16.98 2.71
CA THR A 213 -5.26 -16.18 3.94
C THR A 213 -6.34 -15.10 3.92
N ASN A 214 -6.62 -14.53 2.76
CA ASN A 214 -7.70 -13.57 2.55
C ASN A 214 -9.07 -14.24 2.70
N THR A 215 -9.25 -15.48 2.21
CA THR A 215 -10.45 -16.29 2.50
C THR A 215 -10.65 -16.50 4.00
N VAL A 216 -9.59 -16.83 4.75
CA VAL A 216 -9.67 -16.93 6.22
C VAL A 216 -10.05 -15.58 6.84
N GLY A 217 -9.44 -14.48 6.39
CA GLY A 217 -9.78 -13.13 6.84
C GLY A 217 -11.23 -12.75 6.55
N ALA A 218 -11.76 -13.12 5.39
CA ALA A 218 -13.15 -12.92 5.02
C ALA A 218 -14.11 -13.74 5.91
N ALA A 219 -13.75 -14.98 6.24
CA ALA A 219 -14.51 -15.81 7.15
C ALA A 219 -14.52 -15.25 8.57
N LEU A 220 -13.37 -14.75 9.06
CA LEU A 220 -13.31 -14.03 10.34
C LEU A 220 -14.15 -12.75 10.34
N PHE A 221 -14.14 -12.01 9.23
CA PHE A 221 -15.00 -10.83 9.07
C PHE A 221 -16.49 -11.22 9.11
N ALA A 222 -16.88 -12.28 8.41
CA ALA A 222 -18.26 -12.77 8.43
C ALA A 222 -18.69 -13.28 9.82
N ALA A 223 -17.81 -14.00 10.52
CA ALA A 223 -18.05 -14.45 11.90
C ALA A 223 -18.31 -13.25 12.83
N HIS A 224 -17.50 -12.20 12.74
CA HIS A 224 -17.70 -11.01 13.56
C HIS A 224 -19.01 -10.27 13.22
N MET A 225 -19.38 -10.16 11.94
CA MET A 225 -20.67 -9.60 11.55
C MET A 225 -21.85 -10.38 12.15
N GLU A 226 -21.71 -11.70 12.26
CA GLU A 226 -22.71 -12.57 12.88
C GLU A 226 -22.79 -12.37 14.40
N GLU A 227 -21.63 -12.29 15.08
CA GLU A 227 -21.54 -11.98 16.50
C GLU A 227 -22.20 -10.63 16.81
N GLU A 228 -21.95 -9.60 16.01
CA GLU A 228 -22.58 -8.27 16.14
C GLU A 228 -24.10 -8.33 15.91
N SER A 229 -24.57 -9.13 14.94
CA SER A 229 -25.99 -9.29 14.65
C SER A 229 -26.72 -10.00 15.78
N GLN A 230 -26.16 -11.08 16.32
CA GLN A 230 -26.71 -11.80 17.47
C GLN A 230 -26.71 -10.92 18.74
N ALA A 231 -25.69 -10.09 18.93
CA ALA A 231 -25.64 -9.12 20.04
C ALA A 231 -26.72 -8.04 19.94
N ARG A 232 -27.09 -7.62 18.72
CA ARG A 232 -28.20 -6.68 18.47
C ARG A 232 -29.58 -7.31 18.68
N GLU A 233 -29.71 -8.63 18.50
CA GLU A 233 -30.97 -9.37 18.68
C GLU A 233 -31.19 -9.89 20.12
N GLY A 234 -30.18 -9.82 20.99
CA GLY A 234 -30.28 -10.18 22.42
C GLY A 234 -31.01 -9.13 23.29
N PRO A 235 -31.52 -9.48 24.49
CA PRO A 235 -32.38 -8.59 25.31
C PRO A 235 -31.74 -7.33 25.90
N GLN A 236 -30.51 -6.95 25.55
CA GLN A 236 -29.84 -5.77 26.10
C GLN A 236 -29.04 -5.05 25.01
N GLY A 237 -29.68 -4.06 24.38
CA GLY A 237 -29.00 -3.09 23.53
C GLY A 237 -28.06 -2.21 24.35
N GLY A 238 -26.78 -2.56 24.36
CA GLY A 238 -25.68 -1.69 24.76
C GLY A 238 -24.95 -1.17 23.52
N GLN A 239 -24.87 0.15 23.37
CA GLN A 239 -24.07 0.79 22.31
C GLN A 239 -22.60 0.33 22.38
N PRO A 240 -21.92 0.08 21.25
CA PRO A 240 -20.49 -0.18 21.25
C PRO A 240 -19.75 1.12 21.59
N LYS A 241 -18.72 0.99 22.43
CA LYS A 241 -17.82 2.04 22.86
C LYS A 241 -16.75 2.26 21.77
N ASP A 242 -16.83 3.40 21.08
CA ASP A 242 -15.92 3.82 19.99
C ASP A 242 -14.53 4.26 20.51
N ASP A 243 -13.78 3.37 21.17
CA ASP A 243 -12.43 3.72 21.69
C ASP A 243 -11.28 3.23 20.79
N ALA A 244 -11.56 2.58 19.65
CA ALA A 244 -10.54 2.09 18.71
C ALA A 244 -10.33 2.95 17.45
N GLY A 245 -11.10 4.04 17.28
CA GLY A 245 -11.18 4.81 16.04
C GLY A 245 -10.02 5.77 15.73
N ASN A 246 -9.24 6.18 16.74
CA ASN A 246 -8.30 7.30 16.58
C ASN A 246 -6.85 6.91 16.23
N MET A 247 -6.51 5.61 16.18
CA MET A 247 -5.11 5.18 16.14
C MET A 247 -4.45 5.13 14.74
N SER A 248 -5.15 5.52 13.65
CA SER A 248 -4.64 5.25 12.27
C SER A 248 -4.84 6.35 11.22
N THR A 249 -5.05 7.62 11.59
CA THR A 249 -5.45 8.64 10.60
C THR A 249 -4.64 9.93 10.56
N PHE A 250 -3.44 10.07 11.18
CA PHE A 250 -2.71 11.35 11.11
C PHE A 250 -2.32 11.77 9.69
N VAL A 251 -2.00 10.82 8.81
CA VAL A 251 -1.75 11.11 7.38
C VAL A 251 -3.02 11.56 6.67
N ALA A 252 -4.14 10.86 6.88
CA ALA A 252 -5.44 11.23 6.30
C ALA A 252 -5.97 12.56 6.86
N GLN A 253 -5.78 12.81 8.15
CA GLN A 253 -6.10 14.07 8.83
C GLN A 253 -5.21 15.19 8.31
N GLY A 254 -3.92 14.93 8.09
CA GLY A 254 -2.99 15.88 7.48
C GLY A 254 -3.44 16.31 6.09
N LEU A 255 -3.84 15.35 5.25
CA LEU A 255 -4.41 15.62 3.93
C LEU A 255 -5.73 16.40 4.02
N ALA A 256 -6.66 15.96 4.87
CA ALA A 256 -7.95 16.64 5.04
C ALA A 256 -7.79 18.08 5.57
N TYR A 257 -6.91 18.26 6.57
CA TYR A 257 -6.59 19.57 7.14
C TYR A 257 -5.89 20.47 6.12
N PHE A 258 -4.97 19.92 5.32
CA PHE A 258 -4.33 20.64 4.24
C PHE A 258 -5.34 21.13 3.20
N LEU A 259 -6.30 20.27 2.80
CA LEU A 259 -7.35 20.63 1.85
C LEU A 259 -8.35 21.64 2.42
N SER A 260 -8.60 21.63 3.72
CA SER A 260 -9.55 22.54 4.37
C SER A 260 -8.96 23.92 4.71
N HIS A 261 -7.64 24.11 4.60
CA HIS A 261 -6.96 25.37 4.94
C HIS A 261 -6.26 26.01 3.72
N PRO A 262 -6.95 26.91 3.00
CA PRO A 262 -6.39 27.66 1.87
C PRO A 262 -5.04 28.38 2.09
N PRO A 263 -4.70 28.94 3.28
CA PRO A 263 -3.39 29.58 3.47
C PRO A 263 -2.21 28.61 3.32
N LEU A 264 -2.40 27.32 3.61
CA LEU A 264 -1.36 26.31 3.42
C LEU A 264 -1.02 26.11 1.94
N TRP A 265 -2.00 26.23 1.04
CA TRP A 265 -1.77 26.05 -0.40
C TRP A 265 -0.86 27.14 -0.97
N ARG A 266 -0.97 28.37 -0.45
CA ARG A 266 -0.07 29.46 -0.84
C ARG A 266 1.36 29.20 -0.37
N LEU A 267 1.52 28.63 0.82
CA LEU A 267 2.82 28.25 1.39
C LEU A 267 3.48 27.09 0.62
N THR A 268 2.70 26.17 0.01
CA THR A 268 3.23 25.03 -0.75
C THR A 268 3.38 25.28 -2.25
N LEU A 269 2.45 26.01 -2.89
CA LEU A 269 2.50 26.21 -4.34
C LEU A 269 3.70 27.07 -4.75
N CYS A 270 4.06 28.07 -3.95
CA CYS A 270 5.20 28.94 -4.22
C CYS A 270 6.54 28.17 -4.34
N PRO A 271 6.97 27.35 -3.36
CA PRO A 271 8.22 26.58 -3.49
C PRO A 271 8.16 25.54 -4.61
N VAL A 272 7.02 24.88 -4.82
CA VAL A 272 6.88 23.89 -5.91
C VAL A 272 7.04 24.56 -7.27
N LEU A 273 6.36 25.69 -7.50
CA LEU A 273 6.51 26.46 -8.74
C LEU A 273 7.96 26.93 -8.91
N LEU A 274 8.61 27.38 -7.83
CA LEU A 274 10.01 27.78 -7.88
C LEU A 274 10.93 26.60 -8.27
N THR A 275 10.70 25.39 -7.73
CA THR A 275 11.47 24.20 -8.13
C THR A 275 11.26 23.83 -9.60
N ILE A 276 10.05 23.99 -10.14
CA ILE A 276 9.75 23.76 -11.56
C ILE A 276 10.49 24.79 -12.43
N VAL A 277 10.44 26.07 -12.06
CA VAL A 277 11.11 27.14 -12.81
C VAL A 277 12.63 26.94 -12.80
N VAL A 278 13.22 26.62 -11.65
CA VAL A 278 14.65 26.34 -11.53
C VAL A 278 15.03 25.11 -12.34
N GLY A 279 14.23 24.04 -12.29
CA GLY A 279 14.46 22.82 -13.08
C GLY A 279 14.42 23.07 -14.59
N MET A 280 13.38 23.76 -15.07
CA MET A 280 13.26 24.14 -16.48
C MET A 280 14.41 25.04 -16.93
N THR A 281 14.79 26.01 -16.11
CA THR A 281 15.92 26.90 -16.40
C THR A 281 17.23 26.10 -16.45
N CYS A 282 17.44 25.15 -15.54
CA CYS A 282 18.61 24.29 -15.51
C CYS A 282 18.72 23.42 -16.77
N VAL A 283 17.63 22.80 -17.20
CA VAL A 283 17.57 22.02 -18.45
C VAL A 283 17.94 22.90 -19.65
N VAL A 284 17.33 24.08 -19.77
CA VAL A 284 17.60 25.00 -20.89
C VAL A 284 19.06 25.45 -20.91
N VAL A 285 19.61 25.82 -19.76
CA VAL A 285 21.00 26.28 -19.65
C VAL A 285 21.98 25.16 -19.98
N LEU A 286 21.76 23.93 -19.48
CA LEU A 286 22.64 22.80 -19.75
C LEU A 286 22.57 22.36 -21.22
N LEU A 287 21.38 22.31 -21.81
CA LEU A 287 21.25 22.03 -23.24
C LEU A 287 21.91 23.11 -24.11
N ALA A 288 21.84 24.37 -23.71
CA ALA A 288 22.45 25.46 -24.47
C ALA A 288 23.98 25.52 -24.33
N ALA A 289 24.52 25.26 -23.14
CA ALA A 289 25.92 25.51 -22.81
C ALA A 289 26.78 24.24 -22.72
N ALA A 290 26.22 23.12 -22.26
CA ALA A 290 26.95 21.89 -21.97
C ALA A 290 26.80 20.81 -23.05
N MET A 291 25.71 20.84 -23.83
CA MET A 291 25.45 19.84 -24.87
C MET A 291 26.57 19.75 -25.91
N TYR A 292 26.97 20.88 -26.52
CA TYR A 292 28.00 20.87 -27.56
C TYR A 292 29.38 20.42 -27.02
N PRO A 293 29.87 20.92 -25.86
CA PRO A 293 31.09 20.39 -25.25
C PRO A 293 31.03 18.89 -24.93
N GLN A 294 29.89 18.38 -24.46
CA GLN A 294 29.71 16.96 -24.11
C GLN A 294 29.70 16.06 -25.35
N GLU A 295 29.01 16.48 -26.42
CA GLU A 295 29.00 15.79 -27.71
C GLU A 295 30.41 15.70 -28.30
N GLN A 296 31.16 16.81 -28.27
CA GLN A 296 32.54 16.84 -28.74
C GLN A 296 33.44 15.93 -27.92
N GLY A 297 33.34 15.95 -26.59
CA GLY A 297 34.11 15.05 -25.72
C GLY A 297 33.80 13.56 -25.94
N LEU A 298 32.54 13.21 -26.26
CA LEU A 298 32.15 11.84 -26.62
C LEU A 298 32.68 11.43 -28.00
N SER A 299 32.67 12.37 -28.95
CA SER A 299 33.20 12.15 -30.30
C SER A 299 34.72 11.94 -30.27
N ASP A 300 35.43 12.73 -29.45
CA ASP A 300 36.87 12.59 -29.21
C ASP A 300 37.22 11.26 -28.52
N ALA A 301 36.29 10.69 -27.76
CA ALA A 301 36.41 9.36 -27.16
C ALA A 301 36.09 8.20 -28.13
N GLY A 302 35.78 8.50 -29.40
CA GLY A 302 35.53 7.50 -30.45
C GLY A 302 34.08 7.02 -30.54
N VAL A 303 33.12 7.73 -29.95
CA VAL A 303 31.70 7.42 -30.08
C VAL A 303 31.18 7.88 -31.46
N PRO A 304 30.39 7.06 -32.19
CA PRO A 304 29.80 7.47 -33.46
C PRO A 304 28.94 8.74 -33.34
N GLU A 305 29.00 9.64 -34.32
CA GLU A 305 28.37 10.98 -34.28
C GLU A 305 26.88 10.94 -33.86
N GLY A 306 26.08 10.06 -34.45
CA GLY A 306 24.66 9.93 -34.10
C GLY A 306 24.41 9.41 -32.68
N LEU A 307 25.32 8.62 -32.13
CA LEU A 307 25.23 8.11 -30.75
C LEU A 307 25.76 9.14 -29.74
N ALA A 308 26.80 9.91 -30.12
CA ALA A 308 27.38 10.96 -29.29
C ALA A 308 26.36 12.07 -28.98
N TRP A 309 25.58 12.48 -30.00
CA TRP A 309 24.49 13.45 -29.83
C TRP A 309 23.41 12.98 -28.84
N VAL A 310 22.94 11.72 -28.98
CA VAL A 310 21.95 11.14 -28.07
C VAL A 310 22.50 11.04 -26.64
N LEU A 311 23.74 10.58 -26.49
CA LEU A 311 24.39 10.44 -25.18
C LEU A 311 24.64 11.79 -24.50
N ALA A 312 25.00 12.83 -25.25
CA ALA A 312 25.17 14.19 -24.72
C ALA A 312 23.84 14.75 -24.18
N ILE A 313 22.73 14.56 -24.91
CA ILE A 313 21.40 14.97 -24.42
C ILE A 313 21.03 14.20 -23.14
N MET A 314 21.25 12.88 -23.13
CA MET A 314 20.99 12.07 -21.94
C MET A 314 21.82 12.54 -20.74
N LEU A 315 23.10 12.88 -20.95
CA LEU A 315 23.98 13.38 -19.89
C LEU A 315 23.50 14.73 -19.33
N CYS A 316 23.15 15.70 -20.21
CA CYS A 316 22.54 16.97 -19.83
C CYS A 316 21.22 16.78 -19.03
N LEU A 317 20.39 15.82 -19.42
CA LEU A 317 19.15 15.51 -18.71
C LEU A 317 19.42 14.89 -17.33
N VAL A 318 20.43 14.02 -17.19
CA VAL A 318 20.83 13.48 -15.88
C VAL A 318 21.42 14.58 -14.99
N GLU A 319 22.31 15.42 -15.51
CA GLU A 319 22.91 16.53 -14.75
C GLU A 319 21.85 17.53 -14.27
N SER A 320 20.91 17.92 -15.15
CA SER A 320 19.80 18.80 -14.79
C SER A 320 18.88 18.17 -13.74
N PHE A 321 18.62 16.85 -13.82
CA PHE A 321 17.87 16.13 -12.80
C PHE A 321 18.59 16.16 -11.46
N VAL A 322 19.90 15.89 -11.41
CA VAL A 322 20.69 15.90 -10.17
C VAL A 322 20.71 17.30 -9.54
N ILE A 323 20.95 18.35 -10.32
CA ILE A 323 20.96 19.74 -9.82
C ILE A 323 19.58 20.14 -9.29
N THR A 324 18.51 19.82 -10.03
CA THR A 324 17.13 20.10 -9.62
C THR A 324 16.74 19.33 -8.36
N MET A 325 17.17 18.08 -8.24
CA MET A 325 16.95 17.25 -7.05
C MET A 325 17.65 17.86 -5.83
N VAL A 326 18.92 18.24 -5.94
CA VAL A 326 19.67 18.87 -4.84
C VAL A 326 19.02 20.19 -4.42
N TYR A 327 18.64 21.04 -5.39
CA TYR A 327 17.92 22.27 -5.11
C TYR A 327 16.59 22.01 -4.39
N SER A 328 15.81 21.05 -4.87
CA SER A 328 14.53 20.66 -4.29
C SER A 328 14.68 20.17 -2.85
N LEU A 329 15.72 19.38 -2.55
CA LEU A 329 15.98 18.89 -1.19
C LEU A 329 16.26 20.03 -0.20
N ILE A 330 17.00 21.06 -0.61
CA ILE A 330 17.33 22.20 0.24
C ILE A 330 16.13 23.15 0.37
N CYS A 331 15.48 23.45 -0.74
CA CYS A 331 14.37 24.40 -0.78
C CYS A 331 13.15 23.85 -0.05
N LEU A 332 12.68 22.64 -0.39
CA LEU A 332 11.45 22.08 0.20
C LEU A 332 11.58 21.87 1.70
N ALA A 333 12.75 21.44 2.21
CA ALA A 333 12.99 21.27 3.64
C ALA A 333 12.74 22.56 4.43
N CYS A 334 13.19 23.72 3.92
CA CYS A 334 12.94 25.02 4.55
C CYS A 334 11.44 25.38 4.63
N TYR A 335 10.62 24.89 3.68
CA TYR A 335 9.18 25.15 3.65
C TYR A 335 8.39 24.15 4.49
N GLN A 336 8.87 22.93 4.67
CA GLN A 336 8.27 21.96 5.60
C GLN A 336 8.24 22.53 7.02
N ASP A 337 9.34 23.12 7.50
CA ASP A 337 9.39 23.72 8.84
C ASP A 337 8.35 24.85 9.01
N LYS A 338 8.20 25.70 7.99
CA LYS A 338 7.20 26.80 8.02
C LYS A 338 5.76 26.27 8.08
N ILE A 339 5.49 25.17 7.37
CA ILE A 339 4.17 24.52 7.37
C ILE A 339 3.91 23.87 8.73
N PHE A 340 4.90 23.16 9.28
CA PHE A 340 4.80 22.55 10.60
C PHE A 340 4.54 23.61 11.67
N GLU A 341 5.32 24.70 11.67
CA GLU A 341 5.14 25.86 12.54
C GLU A 341 3.73 26.46 12.42
N PHE A 342 3.25 26.67 11.19
CA PHE A 342 1.92 27.23 10.95
C PHE A 342 0.82 26.36 11.58
N VAL A 343 0.91 25.04 11.41
CA VAL A 343 -0.08 24.10 11.98
C VAL A 343 -0.01 24.11 13.51
N MET A 344 1.19 24.09 14.11
CA MET A 344 1.34 24.12 15.57
C MET A 344 0.74 25.39 16.19
N ARG A 345 0.92 26.55 15.55
CA ARG A 345 0.28 27.82 15.99
C ARG A 345 -1.25 27.73 15.93
N GLN A 346 -1.80 27.20 14.84
CA GLN A 346 -3.25 26.99 14.69
C GLN A 346 -3.82 26.00 15.71
N GLN A 347 -3.03 25.04 16.17
CA GLN A 347 -3.44 24.08 17.22
C GLN A 347 -3.35 24.64 18.65
N GLY A 348 -2.93 25.90 18.82
CA GLY A 348 -2.86 26.59 20.11
C GLY A 348 -1.49 26.53 20.81
N PHE A 349 -0.45 26.03 20.13
CA PHE A 349 0.90 25.88 20.69
C PHE A 349 1.83 27.03 20.24
N GLU A 350 1.38 28.27 20.33
CA GLU A 350 2.18 29.44 19.90
C GLU A 350 3.43 29.66 20.76
N GLU A 351 3.34 29.46 22.08
CA GLU A 351 4.46 29.66 23.00
C GLU A 351 5.63 28.72 22.72
N LEU A 352 5.33 27.44 22.45
CA LEU A 352 6.34 26.42 22.11
C LEU A 352 7.14 26.78 20.84
N VAL A 353 6.49 27.47 19.91
CA VAL A 353 7.04 27.85 18.61
C VAL A 353 7.76 29.21 18.67
N ALA A 354 7.26 30.15 19.47
CA ALA A 354 7.76 31.52 19.54
C ALA A 354 9.19 31.63 20.10
N ASP A 355 9.55 30.74 21.03
CA ASP A 355 10.79 30.82 21.81
C ASP A 355 12.08 30.52 20.99
N LYS A 356 11.97 29.87 19.82
CA LYS A 356 13.15 29.29 19.11
C LYS A 356 13.48 29.85 17.73
N ARG A 357 12.92 31.00 17.37
CA ARG A 357 12.99 31.57 16.00
C ARG A 357 14.39 31.97 15.50
N LYS A 358 15.44 32.01 16.34
CA LYS A 358 16.73 32.67 15.99
C LYS A 358 17.95 31.75 15.80
N HIS A 359 17.94 30.50 16.28
CA HIS A 359 19.12 29.61 16.20
C HIS A 359 19.01 28.49 15.14
N ALA A 360 17.80 28.16 14.65
CA ALA A 360 17.58 26.98 13.81
C ALA A 360 17.95 27.18 12.33
N THR A 361 17.75 28.36 11.74
CA THR A 361 17.79 28.52 10.27
C THR A 361 19.20 28.49 9.66
N CYS A 362 20.21 29.00 10.38
CA CYS A 362 21.59 29.11 9.85
C CYS A 362 22.43 27.84 10.11
N ILE A 363 22.32 27.27 11.31
CA ILE A 363 22.98 25.99 11.66
C ILE A 363 22.41 24.86 10.81
N ARG A 364 21.09 24.83 10.57
CA ARG A 364 20.47 23.75 9.80
C ARG A 364 20.77 23.82 8.30
N LEU A 365 21.05 24.99 7.69
CA LEU A 365 21.51 25.07 6.29
C LEU A 365 22.87 24.37 6.10
N CYS A 366 23.80 24.55 7.05
CA CYS A 366 25.09 23.86 7.08
C CYS A 366 24.96 22.38 7.49
N THR A 367 24.04 22.05 8.41
CA THR A 367 23.84 20.67 8.89
C THR A 367 23.01 19.84 7.92
N SER A 368 22.18 20.45 7.07
CA SER A 368 21.34 19.79 6.06
C SER A 368 22.11 19.39 4.80
N CYS A 369 23.17 20.12 4.43
CA CYS A 369 24.14 19.68 3.41
C CYS A 369 25.05 18.53 3.90
N CYS A 370 25.30 18.43 5.20
CA CYS A 370 26.14 17.39 5.82
C CYS A 370 25.30 16.34 6.59
N ARG A 371 23.99 16.29 6.36
CA ARG A 371 23.07 15.58 7.26
C ARG A 371 23.30 14.08 7.14
N VAL A 372 23.47 13.45 8.30
CA VAL A 372 23.41 11.99 8.46
C VAL A 372 22.14 11.45 7.82
N SER A 373 21.03 12.19 7.74
CA SER A 373 19.80 11.75 7.06
C SER A 373 19.94 11.63 5.54
N VAL A 374 20.74 12.43 4.86
CA VAL A 374 20.95 12.32 3.40
C VAL A 374 21.87 11.12 3.10
N LEU A 375 22.95 10.97 3.88
CA LEU A 375 23.84 9.80 3.80
C LEU A 375 23.16 8.50 4.26
N LEU A 376 22.27 8.58 5.26
CA LEU A 376 21.43 7.47 5.72
C LEU A 376 20.41 7.12 4.64
N ARG A 377 19.70 8.09 4.05
CA ARG A 377 18.79 7.84 2.91
C ARG A 377 19.55 7.27 1.71
N LEU A 378 20.76 7.75 1.38
CA LEU A 378 21.60 7.20 0.31
C LEU A 378 22.08 5.78 0.63
N GLY A 379 22.61 5.54 1.83
CA GLY A 379 23.09 4.22 2.26
C GLY A 379 21.95 3.21 2.38
N LEU A 380 20.79 3.65 2.88
CA LEU A 380 19.57 2.86 2.95
C LEU A 380 19.00 2.59 1.55
N VAL A 381 19.00 3.57 0.64
CA VAL A 381 18.67 3.36 -0.78
C VAL A 381 19.61 2.31 -1.37
N VAL A 382 20.92 2.40 -1.18
CA VAL A 382 21.89 1.40 -1.69
C VAL A 382 21.62 0.00 -1.12
N VAL A 383 21.31 -0.12 0.17
CA VAL A 383 20.97 -1.39 0.83
C VAL A 383 19.59 -1.92 0.42
N SER A 384 18.67 -1.04 0.03
CA SER A 384 17.27 -1.38 -0.32
C SER A 384 16.96 -1.33 -1.83
N VAL A 385 17.91 -0.95 -2.67
CA VAL A 385 17.80 -1.07 -4.15
C VAL A 385 17.39 -2.49 -4.55
N PRO A 386 17.94 -3.58 -3.96
CA PRO A 386 17.49 -4.93 -4.27
C PRO A 386 16.01 -5.19 -3.93
N LEU A 387 15.46 -4.50 -2.91
CA LEU A 387 14.04 -4.57 -2.61
C LEU A 387 13.23 -3.86 -3.69
N ASN A 388 13.63 -2.66 -4.11
CA ASN A 388 12.93 -1.88 -5.15
C ASN A 388 12.93 -2.54 -6.54
N VAL A 389 13.74 -3.59 -6.76
CA VAL A 389 13.71 -4.44 -7.97
C VAL A 389 12.43 -5.28 -8.05
N ILE A 390 11.79 -5.57 -6.90
CA ILE A 390 10.49 -6.24 -6.85
C ILE A 390 9.40 -5.17 -6.68
N PRO A 391 8.66 -4.81 -7.74
CA PRO A 391 7.64 -3.78 -7.65
C PRO A 391 6.59 -4.15 -6.58
N ILE A 392 6.08 -3.13 -5.89
CA ILE A 392 5.05 -3.22 -4.84
C ILE A 392 5.56 -3.85 -3.53
N VAL A 393 6.09 -5.08 -3.52
CA VAL A 393 6.63 -5.72 -2.30
C VAL A 393 7.88 -5.01 -1.81
N GLY A 394 8.77 -4.66 -2.74
CA GLY A 394 9.96 -3.89 -2.46
C GLY A 394 9.65 -2.58 -1.76
N ASN A 395 8.74 -1.81 -2.34
CA ASN A 395 8.34 -0.50 -1.85
C ASN A 395 7.53 -0.58 -0.55
N ALA A 396 6.65 -1.58 -0.39
CA ALA A 396 5.89 -1.79 0.84
C ALA A 396 6.78 -2.28 2.00
N THR A 397 7.69 -3.21 1.71
CA THR A 397 8.67 -3.69 2.70
C THR A 397 9.67 -2.59 3.04
N TYR A 398 10.12 -1.83 2.05
CA TYR A 398 10.90 -0.61 2.26
C TYR A 398 10.15 0.39 3.12
N ALA A 399 8.87 0.66 2.84
CA ALA A 399 8.06 1.58 3.62
C ALA A 399 7.82 1.09 5.05
N TRP A 400 7.66 -0.21 5.25
CA TRP A 400 7.56 -0.81 6.57
C TRP A 400 8.88 -0.65 7.34
N LEU A 401 9.99 -1.10 6.76
CA LEU A 401 11.31 -1.08 7.38
C LEU A 401 11.77 0.34 7.71
N ASN A 402 11.37 1.31 6.88
CA ASN A 402 11.77 2.71 7.02
C ASN A 402 10.72 3.61 7.64
N GLY A 403 9.51 3.11 7.90
CA GLY A 403 8.41 3.92 8.40
C GLY A 403 8.79 4.66 9.68
N LYS A 404 9.40 3.96 10.64
CA LYS A 404 9.86 4.59 11.90
C LYS A 404 10.90 5.70 11.67
N ILE A 405 11.85 5.49 10.74
CA ILE A 405 12.89 6.47 10.41
C ILE A 405 12.26 7.70 9.74
N VAL A 406 11.36 7.51 8.79
CA VAL A 406 10.65 8.59 8.10
C VAL A 406 9.80 9.40 9.07
N ALA A 407 9.07 8.73 9.98
CA ALA A 407 8.31 9.41 11.02
C ALA A 407 9.20 10.23 11.96
N TRP A 408 10.37 9.70 12.32
CA TRP A 408 11.36 10.43 13.10
C TRP A 408 11.87 11.67 12.36
N GLU A 409 12.14 11.58 11.06
CA GLU A 409 12.55 12.73 10.24
C GLU A 409 11.47 13.82 10.21
N TYR A 410 10.20 13.44 10.09
CA TYR A 410 9.05 14.36 10.14
C TYR A 410 8.87 15.03 11.52
N HIS A 411 9.19 14.33 12.61
CA HIS A 411 9.12 14.86 13.98
C HIS A 411 10.41 15.57 14.43
N PHE A 412 11.44 15.61 13.60
CA PHE A 412 12.73 16.20 13.97
C PHE A 412 12.60 17.67 14.40
N PHE A 413 11.79 18.46 13.68
CA PHE A 413 11.52 19.85 14.05
C PHE A 413 10.82 19.96 15.42
N TYR A 414 9.88 19.07 15.72
CA TYR A 414 9.23 19.00 17.03
C TYR A 414 10.21 18.65 18.16
N PHE A 415 11.13 17.72 17.94
CA PHE A 415 12.16 17.38 18.92
C PHE A 415 13.13 18.55 19.18
N GLU A 416 13.48 19.31 18.14
CA GLU A 416 14.22 20.56 18.29
C GLU A 416 13.43 21.61 19.05
N LEU A 417 12.11 21.75 18.79
CA LEU A 417 11.23 22.64 19.55
C LEU A 417 11.22 22.30 21.05
N LYS A 418 11.37 21.03 21.42
CA LYS A 418 11.48 20.59 22.82
C LYS A 418 12.92 20.50 23.38
N ASN A 419 13.96 20.75 22.58
CA ASN A 419 15.37 20.53 22.96
C ASN A 419 15.62 19.10 23.51
N LEU A 420 15.01 18.07 22.91
CA LEU A 420 15.20 16.70 23.39
C LEU A 420 16.55 16.13 22.94
N SER A 421 17.28 15.53 23.88
CA SER A 421 18.45 14.70 23.58
C SER A 421 18.06 13.43 22.80
N PHE A 422 19.01 12.82 22.08
CA PHE A 422 18.76 11.58 21.34
C PHE A 422 18.16 10.45 22.20
N ALA A 423 18.63 10.29 23.45
CA ALA A 423 18.08 9.28 24.36
C ALA A 423 16.61 9.55 24.73
N GLN A 424 16.24 10.82 24.91
CA GLN A 424 14.85 11.22 25.18
C GLN A 424 13.96 11.06 23.94
N GLN A 425 14.48 11.36 22.75
CA GLN A 425 13.77 11.12 21.49
C GLN A 425 13.47 9.63 21.32
N GLU A 426 14.46 8.76 21.53
CA GLU A 426 14.28 7.31 21.43
C GLU A 426 13.24 6.79 22.42
N ALA A 427 13.28 7.27 23.68
CA ALA A 427 12.31 6.89 24.70
C ALA A 427 10.86 7.25 24.31
N LEU A 428 10.65 8.47 23.80
CA LEU A 428 9.33 8.93 23.35
C LEU A 428 8.82 8.11 22.16
N ILE A 429 9.69 7.83 21.18
CA ILE A 429 9.33 7.03 20.01
C ILE A 429 9.02 5.59 20.44
N LYS A 430 9.78 5.02 21.39
CA LYS A 430 9.56 3.66 21.89
C LYS A 430 8.23 3.51 22.63
N GLU A 431 7.78 4.54 23.34
CA GLU A 431 6.44 4.57 23.96
C GLU A 431 5.33 4.46 22.89
N ARG A 432 5.55 4.99 21.67
CA ARG A 432 4.58 5.08 20.58
C ARG A 432 5.05 4.37 19.30
N ASP A 433 5.75 3.25 19.45
CA ASP A 433 6.50 2.59 18.36
C ASP A 433 5.62 2.25 17.15
N LEU A 434 4.43 1.68 17.42
CA LEU A 434 3.46 1.33 16.37
C LEU A 434 2.91 2.57 15.65
N GLN A 435 2.66 3.67 16.38
CA GLN A 435 2.11 4.90 15.78
C GLN A 435 3.13 5.57 14.86
N TYR A 436 4.40 5.66 15.30
CA TYR A 436 5.50 6.17 14.47
C TYR A 436 5.73 5.29 13.24
N THR A 437 5.74 3.97 13.40
CA THR A 437 5.94 3.04 12.29
C THR A 437 4.83 3.15 11.24
N LEU A 438 3.56 3.15 11.67
CA LEU A 438 2.42 3.26 10.77
C LEU A 438 2.33 4.63 10.10
N PHE A 439 2.55 5.72 10.84
CA PHE A 439 2.56 7.07 10.28
C PHE A 439 3.60 7.20 9.18
N GLY A 440 4.85 6.83 9.44
CA GLY A 440 5.91 6.99 8.46
C GLY A 440 5.82 6.00 7.30
N MET A 441 5.27 4.79 7.51
CA MET A 441 4.96 3.87 6.42
C MET A 441 3.94 4.50 5.46
N GLN A 442 2.83 5.02 5.98
CA GLN A 442 1.80 5.67 5.17
C GLN A 442 2.34 6.93 4.47
N ALA A 443 3.11 7.76 5.18
CA ALA A 443 3.72 8.96 4.62
C ALA A 443 4.66 8.62 3.45
N LEU A 444 5.54 7.63 3.66
CA LEU A 444 6.49 7.19 2.64
C LEU A 444 5.79 6.60 1.41
N LEU A 445 4.72 5.82 1.60
CA LEU A 445 3.93 5.28 0.50
C LEU A 445 3.27 6.38 -0.34
N LEU A 446 2.81 7.46 0.28
CA LEU A 446 2.23 8.61 -0.44
C LEU A 446 3.30 9.44 -1.17
N GLU A 447 4.49 9.58 -0.60
CA GLU A 447 5.61 10.28 -1.24
C GLU A 447 6.20 9.52 -2.43
N MET A 448 6.04 8.20 -2.45
CA MET A 448 6.44 7.36 -3.58
C MET A 448 5.56 7.54 -4.83
N ILE A 449 4.46 8.29 -4.73
CA ILE A 449 3.55 8.52 -5.86
C ILE A 449 4.23 9.49 -6.87
N PRO A 450 4.56 9.05 -8.09
CA PRO A 450 5.25 9.90 -9.07
C PRO A 450 4.42 11.13 -9.42
N GLY A 451 5.08 12.28 -9.59
CA GLY A 451 4.45 13.55 -10.00
C GLY A 451 3.69 14.30 -8.89
N VAL A 452 3.11 13.59 -7.90
CA VAL A 452 2.38 14.22 -6.78
C VAL A 452 3.02 13.99 -5.40
N GLY A 453 4.05 13.14 -5.31
CA GLY A 453 4.75 12.83 -4.06
C GLY A 453 5.31 14.06 -3.34
N ALA A 454 5.76 15.06 -4.09
CA ALA A 454 6.20 16.35 -3.53
C ALA A 454 5.07 17.12 -2.83
N VAL A 455 3.82 16.96 -3.27
CA VAL A 455 2.64 17.52 -2.59
C VAL A 455 2.35 16.74 -1.32
N PHE A 456 2.43 15.40 -1.39
CA PHE A 456 2.20 14.54 -0.24
C PHE A 456 3.21 14.76 0.88
N MET A 457 4.47 15.08 0.55
CA MET A 457 5.48 15.52 1.51
C MET A 457 4.95 16.64 2.41
N PHE A 458 4.27 17.65 1.84
CA PHE A 458 3.70 18.74 2.62
C PHE A 458 2.48 18.33 3.44
N THR A 459 1.61 17.48 2.88
CA THR A 459 0.45 16.96 3.63
C THR A 459 0.87 16.06 4.79
N ASN A 460 1.97 15.31 4.61
CA ASN A 460 2.59 14.49 5.64
C ASN A 460 3.22 15.38 6.72
N THR A 461 3.84 16.50 6.36
CA THR A 461 4.31 17.50 7.34
C THR A 461 3.17 18.07 8.18
N VAL A 462 2.00 18.35 7.58
CA VAL A 462 0.80 18.77 8.32
C VAL A 462 0.33 17.66 9.26
N GLY A 463 0.28 16.41 8.78
CA GLY A 463 -0.08 15.25 9.60
C GLY A 463 0.88 15.03 10.77
N ALA A 464 2.19 15.22 10.56
CA ALA A 464 3.21 15.19 11.59
C ALA A 464 3.01 16.29 12.64
N ALA A 465 2.65 17.51 12.22
CA ALA A 465 2.36 18.59 13.15
C ALA A 465 1.09 18.32 13.98
N LEU A 466 0.05 17.74 13.37
CA LEU A 466 -1.14 17.29 14.10
C LEU A 466 -0.83 16.15 15.09
N PHE A 467 0.06 15.24 14.71
CA PHE A 467 0.53 14.16 15.58
C PHE A 467 1.36 14.71 16.76
N ALA A 468 2.26 15.67 16.52
CA ALA A 468 2.97 16.36 17.59
C ALA A 468 2.01 17.11 18.53
N ALA A 469 1.00 17.80 17.98
CA ALA A 469 -0.02 18.49 18.75
C ALA A 469 -0.84 17.53 19.63
N SER A 470 -1.13 16.31 19.17
CA SER A 470 -1.82 15.31 20.00
C SER A 470 -0.94 14.82 21.15
N ILE A 471 0.36 14.61 20.91
CA ILE A 471 1.33 14.25 21.97
C ILE A 471 1.37 15.32 23.06
N GLU A 472 1.42 16.60 22.69
CA GLU A 472 1.39 17.70 23.66
C GLU A 472 0.09 17.75 24.48
N ARG A 473 -1.06 17.48 23.85
CA ARG A 473 -2.34 17.40 24.57
C ARG A 473 -2.37 16.23 25.56
N GLU A 474 -1.83 15.08 25.18
CA GLU A 474 -1.71 13.92 26.07
C GLU A 474 -0.78 14.22 27.26
N GLU A 475 0.37 14.84 27.03
CA GLU A 475 1.29 15.24 28.10
C GLU A 475 0.67 16.29 29.02
N ALA A 476 -0.01 17.29 28.45
CA ALA A 476 -0.73 18.31 29.21
C ALA A 476 -1.88 17.72 30.03
N ALA A 477 -2.54 16.65 29.57
CA ALA A 477 -3.57 15.94 30.33
C ALA A 477 -3.01 15.04 31.44
N LYS A 478 -1.76 14.56 31.32
CA LYS A 478 -1.07 13.79 32.37
C LYS A 478 -0.55 14.69 33.51
N ARG A 479 -0.17 15.94 33.23
CA ARG A 479 0.31 16.91 34.24
C ARG A 479 -0.69 17.24 35.37
N PRO A 480 -1.99 17.50 35.14
CA PRO A 480 -2.94 17.80 36.21
C PRO A 480 -3.16 16.63 37.17
N MET A 481 -3.01 15.37 36.72
CA MET A 481 -3.11 14.21 37.60
C MET A 481 -1.90 14.05 38.54
N GLN A 482 -0.69 14.47 38.12
CA GLN A 482 0.49 14.43 38.98
C GLN A 482 0.53 15.53 40.03
N GLU A 483 -0.04 16.71 39.74
CA GLU A 483 -0.18 17.77 40.74
C GLU A 483 -1.24 17.43 41.80
N ASP A 484 -2.36 16.81 41.42
CA ASP A 484 -3.39 16.35 42.38
C ASP A 484 -2.92 15.14 43.22
N GLU A 485 -2.15 14.19 42.67
CA GLU A 485 -1.50 13.12 43.46
C GLU A 485 -0.41 13.65 44.40
N ALA A 486 0.34 14.69 44.00
CA ALA A 486 1.37 15.29 44.85
C ALA A 486 0.78 16.10 46.01
N VAL A 487 -0.45 16.61 45.89
CA VAL A 487 -1.16 17.34 46.96
C VAL A 487 -1.90 16.39 47.92
N THR A 488 -2.18 15.15 47.53
CA THR A 488 -2.96 14.19 48.33
C THR A 488 -2.16 13.19 49.17
N ASP A 489 -0.82 13.21 49.13
CA ASP A 489 0.02 12.39 50.01
C ASP A 489 0.81 13.23 51.04
N PRO A 490 0.21 13.58 52.19
CA PRO A 490 0.90 14.28 53.27
C PRO A 490 1.90 13.40 54.05
N TYR A 491 2.13 12.14 53.66
CA TYR A 491 2.96 11.20 54.44
C TYR A 491 4.28 10.77 53.78
N ARG A 492 4.66 11.33 52.64
CA ARG A 492 5.92 10.95 51.96
C ARG A 492 7.20 11.58 52.53
N SER A 493 7.12 12.37 53.61
CA SER A 493 8.29 13.04 54.23
C SER A 493 8.80 12.40 55.54
N LEU A 494 8.35 11.20 55.91
CA LEU A 494 8.74 10.54 57.17
C LEU A 494 9.17 9.06 57.06
N VAL A 495 9.89 8.68 55.99
CA VAL A 495 10.63 7.39 55.96
C VAL A 495 12.06 7.60 55.49
#